data_AF-A0A1I5D0Q5-F1
#
_entry.id   AF-A0A1I5D0Q5-F1
#
_cell.length_a   1.000
_cell.length_b   1.000
_cell.length_c   1.000
_cell.angle_alpha   90.00
_cell.angle_beta   90.00
_cell.angle_gamma   90.00
#
_symmetry.space_group_name_H-M   'P 1'
#
loop_
_entity.id
_entity.type
_entity.pdbx_description
1 polymer ?
#
loop_
_entity_poly.entity_id
_entity_poly.type
_entity_poly.pdbx_seq_one_letter_code
_entity_poly.pdbx_strand_id
1 'polypeptide(L)'
;MIKTRVEALRVLGLGPDAGEQKIKAAYKDLVKKCHPDVTGMEDATLYNRITEAYQFLITESKGQVLTHTRVMGKANTRKPASSADYAAFQKKAAKQKERRKQEFEQKQKDFSAMYEKQEADYKRAMEAIDAIRVARAIEHMVWANGLGKDINNDVKEE
;
A
#
# COMPACT_ATOMS: atom_id res chain seq x y z
N MET A 1 11.73 15.99 13.93
CA MET A 1 13.16 16.21 14.27
C MET A 1 13.27 17.24 15.36
N ILE A 2 13.06 16.76 16.58
CA ILE A 2 13.22 17.51 17.83
C ILE A 2 14.72 17.58 18.13
N LYS A 3 15.24 18.78 18.40
CA LYS A 3 16.69 19.01 18.55
C LYS A 3 17.11 19.32 19.97
N THR A 4 16.18 19.80 20.79
CA THR A 4 16.46 20.23 22.16
C THR A 4 15.48 19.65 23.17
N ARG A 5 15.94 19.50 24.42
CA ARG A 5 15.11 19.05 25.55
C ARG A 5 13.87 19.92 25.75
N VAL A 6 14.03 21.23 25.62
CA VAL A 6 12.95 22.22 25.81
C VAL A 6 11.87 22.05 24.74
N GLU A 7 12.26 21.79 23.49
CA GLU A 7 11.30 21.48 22.42
C GLU A 7 10.56 20.17 22.68
N ALA A 8 11.26 19.12 23.14
CA ALA A 8 10.65 17.83 23.47
C ALA A 8 9.64 17.96 24.61
N LEU A 9 9.98 18.69 25.68
CA LEU A 9 9.09 18.97 26.81
C LEU A 9 7.88 19.79 26.38
N ARG A 10 8.07 20.77 25.49
CA ARG A 10 6.97 21.58 24.95
C ARG A 10 5.99 20.74 24.13
N VAL A 11 6.46 19.76 23.35
CA VAL A 11 5.59 18.82 22.63
C VAL A 11 4.75 17.97 23.59
N LEU A 12 5.30 17.61 24.75
CA LEU A 12 4.56 16.90 25.80
C LEU A 12 3.73 17.82 26.72
N GLY A 13 3.75 19.13 26.51
CA GLY A 13 3.04 20.12 27.34
C GLY A 13 3.63 20.28 28.74
N LEU A 14 4.93 20.02 28.92
CA LEU A 14 5.61 20.04 30.20
C LEU A 14 6.56 21.24 30.32
N GLY A 15 6.75 21.71 31.55
CA GLY A 15 7.73 22.76 31.87
C GLY A 15 9.18 22.27 31.77
N PRO A 16 10.17 23.19 31.70
CA PRO A 16 11.59 22.86 31.49
C PRO A 16 12.19 21.99 32.61
N ASP A 17 11.59 22.01 33.80
CA ASP A 17 12.04 21.28 35.00
C ASP A 17 11.19 20.02 35.28
N ALA A 18 10.48 19.51 34.28
CA ALA A 18 9.69 18.30 34.46
C ALA A 18 10.59 17.06 34.61
N GLY A 19 10.45 16.36 35.73
CA GLY A 19 11.12 15.09 35.99
C GLY A 19 10.54 13.92 35.18
N GLU A 20 11.28 12.82 35.12
CA GLU A 20 10.95 11.64 34.30
C GLU A 20 9.56 11.04 34.58
N GLN A 21 9.11 11.08 35.83
CA GLN A 21 7.79 10.57 36.20
C GLN A 21 6.65 11.38 35.54
N LYS A 22 6.80 12.70 35.49
CA LYS A 22 5.84 13.60 34.82
C LYS A 22 5.87 13.43 33.31
N ILE A 23 7.06 13.22 32.74
CA ILE A 23 7.24 12.92 31.30
C ILE A 23 6.49 11.64 30.90
N LYS A 24 6.62 10.57 31.69
CA LYS A 24 5.92 9.29 31.43
C LYS A 24 4.41 9.41 31.57
N ALA A 25 3.94 10.15 32.58
CA ALA A 25 2.51 10.39 32.79
C ALA A 25 1.90 11.16 31.61
N ALA A 26 2.50 12.31 31.24
CA ALA A 26 2.03 13.13 30.13
C ALA A 26 2.04 12.37 28.79
N TYR A 27 3.09 11.60 28.52
CA TYR A 27 3.14 10.74 27.33
C TYR A 27 2.00 9.72 27.29
N LYS A 28 1.72 9.03 28.40
CA LYS A 28 0.65 8.04 28.48
C LYS A 28 -0.72 8.67 28.21
N ASP A 29 -0.96 9.86 28.73
CA ASP A 29 -2.23 10.57 28.56
C ASP A 29 -2.40 11.11 27.14
N LEU A 30 -1.32 11.59 26.51
CA LEU A 30 -1.34 12.05 25.12
C LEU A 30 -1.48 10.90 24.13
N VAL A 31 -0.80 9.77 24.35
CA VAL A 31 -0.91 8.59 23.50
C VAL A 31 -2.32 8.03 23.50
N LYS A 32 -2.99 7.99 24.66
CA LYS A 32 -4.39 7.54 24.73
C LYS A 32 -5.34 8.42 23.93
N LYS A 33 -5.06 9.73 23.85
CA LYS A 33 -5.90 10.70 23.13
C LYS A 33 -5.64 10.70 21.63
N CYS A 34 -4.40 10.45 21.22
CA CYS A 34 -3.97 10.55 19.82
C CYS A 34 -3.66 9.18 19.20
N HIS A 35 -4.12 8.08 19.80
CA HIS A 35 -3.89 6.76 19.25
C HIS A 35 -4.66 6.62 17.93
N PRO A 36 -4.05 6.13 16.84
CA PRO A 36 -4.70 6.01 15.53
C PRO A 36 -5.92 5.07 15.54
N ASP A 37 -6.06 4.23 16.57
CA ASP A 37 -7.22 3.36 16.79
C ASP A 37 -8.46 4.13 17.31
N VAL A 38 -8.26 5.32 17.88
CA VAL A 38 -9.35 6.16 18.42
C VAL A 38 -9.69 7.32 17.48
N THR A 39 -8.69 7.98 16.89
CA THR A 39 -8.90 9.16 16.03
C THR A 39 -8.69 8.92 14.53
N GLY A 40 -8.27 7.72 14.11
CA GLY A 40 -7.96 7.43 12.71
C GLY A 40 -6.67 8.11 12.21
N MET A 41 -6.54 8.23 10.87
CA MET A 41 -5.29 8.68 10.22
C MET A 41 -4.94 10.16 10.40
N GLU A 42 -5.88 11.00 10.84
CA GLU A 42 -5.65 12.45 10.97
C GLU A 42 -4.57 12.79 12.01
N ASP A 43 -4.50 12.01 13.10
CA ASP A 43 -3.57 12.25 14.22
C ASP A 43 -2.23 11.52 14.09
N ALA A 44 -2.00 10.76 13.01
CA ALA A 44 -0.79 9.94 12.86
C ALA A 44 0.50 10.79 12.91
N THR A 45 0.46 12.01 12.36
CA THR A 45 1.60 12.94 12.39
C THR A 45 1.87 13.47 13.80
N LEU A 46 0.81 13.73 14.57
CA LEU A 46 0.89 14.22 15.94
C LEU A 46 1.39 13.12 16.88
N TYR A 47 0.89 11.89 16.73
CA TYR A 47 1.36 10.71 17.43
C TYR A 47 2.86 10.45 17.21
N ASN A 48 3.32 10.53 15.95
CA ASN A 48 4.73 10.38 15.62
C ASN A 48 5.60 11.47 16.29
N ARG A 49 5.08 12.69 16.39
CA ARG A 49 5.80 13.79 17.05
C ARG A 49 5.89 13.62 18.57
N ILE A 50 4.81 13.12 19.20
CA ILE A 50 4.77 12.82 20.65
C ILE A 50 5.71 11.67 20.99
N THR A 51 5.71 10.61 20.17
CA THR A 51 6.60 9.46 20.36
C THR A 51 8.06 9.84 20.16
N GLU A 52 8.38 10.67 19.15
CA GLU A 52 9.71 11.23 18.94
C GLU A 52 10.19 12.04 20.16
N ALA A 53 9.33 12.90 20.72
CA ALA A 53 9.65 13.73 21.88
C ALA A 53 9.96 12.91 23.13
N TYR A 54 9.13 11.90 23.41
CA TYR A 54 9.31 11.02 24.55
C TYR A 54 10.59 10.17 24.44
N GLN A 55 10.89 9.66 23.24
CA GLN A 55 12.13 8.93 22.99
C GLN A 55 13.34 9.82 23.25
N PHE A 56 13.36 11.04 22.73
CA PHE A 56 14.44 12.01 22.93
C PHE A 56 14.73 12.25 24.42
N LEU A 57 13.68 12.47 25.23
CA LEU A 57 13.82 12.75 26.66
C LEU A 57 14.34 11.57 27.47
N ILE A 58 13.94 10.34 27.13
CA ILE A 58 14.41 9.13 27.82
C ILE A 58 15.86 8.81 27.46
N THR A 59 16.26 9.07 26.22
CA THR A 59 17.64 8.81 25.80
C THR A 59 18.60 9.86 26.32
N GLU A 60 18.16 11.12 26.38
CA GLU A 60 18.91 12.21 27.00
C GLU A 60 19.11 11.95 28.50
N SER A 61 18.07 11.52 29.23
CA SER A 61 18.21 11.19 30.65
C SER A 61 19.17 10.03 30.91
N LYS A 62 19.38 9.16 29.92
CA LYS A 62 20.32 8.04 29.94
C LYS A 62 21.70 8.37 29.34
N GLY A 63 21.93 9.62 28.89
CA GLY A 63 23.21 10.07 28.33
C GLY A 63 23.58 9.42 26.99
N GLN A 64 22.62 8.92 26.22
CA GLN A 64 22.87 8.25 24.94
C GLN A 64 22.27 9.08 23.80
N VAL A 65 23.11 9.52 22.86
CA VAL A 65 22.68 10.24 21.66
C VAL A 65 21.92 9.25 20.75
N LEU A 66 20.69 9.58 20.36
CA LEU A 66 19.88 8.78 19.44
C LEU A 66 20.52 8.80 18.04
N THR A 67 21.33 7.79 17.73
CA THR A 67 21.50 7.38 16.35
C THR A 67 20.26 6.56 15.99
N HIS A 68 19.36 7.17 15.20
CA HIS A 68 18.22 6.45 14.61
C HIS A 68 18.71 5.49 13.52
N THR A 69 19.53 4.50 13.90
CA THR A 69 19.75 3.33 13.07
C THR A 69 18.99 2.20 13.74
N ARG A 70 18.00 1.66 13.01
CA ARG A 70 17.18 0.51 13.38
C ARG A 70 18.08 -0.61 13.96
N VAL A 71 18.20 -0.69 15.29
CA VAL A 71 18.95 -1.77 15.95
C VAL A 71 18.06 -2.99 15.94
N MET A 72 18.23 -3.82 14.91
CA MET A 72 17.82 -5.22 14.97
C MET A 72 18.55 -5.90 16.15
N GLY A 73 17.79 -6.72 16.89
CA GLY A 73 18.15 -7.48 18.09
C GLY A 73 19.63 -7.59 18.47
N LYS A 74 19.91 -7.31 19.74
CA LYS A 74 21.19 -7.59 20.41
C LYS A 74 21.58 -9.05 20.18
N ALA A 75 22.54 -9.29 19.28
CA ALA A 75 22.98 -10.63 18.90
C ALA A 75 23.78 -11.26 20.05
N ASN A 76 23.09 -11.98 20.93
CA ASN A 76 23.72 -12.74 21.99
C ASN A 76 24.35 -14.00 21.39
N THR A 77 25.68 -14.11 21.49
CA THR A 77 26.52 -15.27 21.13
C THR A 77 26.39 -15.81 19.70
N ARG A 78 27.30 -15.40 18.81
CA ARG A 78 27.53 -16.08 17.52
C ARG A 78 28.24 -17.41 17.79
N LYS A 79 27.54 -18.53 17.69
CA LYS A 79 28.18 -19.85 17.55
C LYS A 79 28.62 -20.00 16.08
N PRO A 80 29.89 -20.35 15.79
CA PRO A 80 30.29 -20.64 14.42
C PRO A 80 29.51 -21.88 13.96
N ALA A 81 28.66 -21.72 12.95
CA ALA A 81 27.95 -22.84 12.33
C ALA A 81 28.98 -23.84 11.78
N SER A 82 28.72 -25.15 11.94
CA SER A 82 29.64 -26.17 11.43
C SER A 82 29.69 -26.12 9.90
N SER A 83 30.80 -26.55 9.30
CA SER A 83 30.95 -26.61 7.84
C SER A 83 29.81 -27.39 7.15
N ALA A 84 29.28 -28.41 7.82
CA ALA A 84 28.13 -29.19 7.35
C ALA A 84 26.83 -28.36 7.31
N ASP A 85 26.61 -27.51 8.31
CA ASP A 85 25.44 -26.61 8.35
C ASP A 85 25.49 -25.59 7.20
N TYR A 86 26.69 -25.12 6.85
CA TYR A 86 26.89 -24.19 5.74
C TYR A 86 26.56 -24.82 4.39
N ALA A 87 26.96 -26.07 4.16
CA ALA A 87 26.64 -26.80 2.93
C ALA A 87 25.13 -27.06 2.79
N ALA A 88 24.45 -27.43 3.88
CA ALA A 88 23.00 -27.61 3.90
C ALA A 88 22.24 -26.28 3.65
N PHE A 89 22.74 -25.18 4.20
CA PHE A 89 22.19 -23.84 3.97
C PHE A 89 22.31 -23.41 2.50
N GLN A 90 23.47 -23.63 1.87
CA GLN A 90 23.67 -23.31 0.45
C GLN A 90 22.71 -24.08 -0.46
N LYS A 91 22.54 -25.39 -0.23
CA LYS A 91 21.59 -26.21 -1.00
C LYS A 91 20.14 -25.72 -0.86
N LYS A 92 19.73 -25.34 0.35
CA LYS A 92 18.39 -24.77 0.59
C LYS A 92 18.22 -23.40 -0.07
N ALA A 93 19.24 -22.54 0.01
CA ALA A 93 19.22 -21.22 -0.60
C ALA A 93 19.14 -21.30 -2.14
N ALA A 94 19.89 -22.23 -2.76
CA ALA A 94 19.82 -22.49 -4.19
C ALA A 94 18.41 -22.94 -4.62
N LYS A 95 17.84 -23.93 -3.94
CA LYS A 95 16.49 -24.43 -4.21
C LYS A 95 15.42 -23.33 -4.03
N GLN A 96 15.58 -22.46 -3.04
CA GLN A 96 14.65 -21.35 -2.83
C GLN A 96 14.74 -20.29 -3.94
N LYS A 97 15.95 -20.02 -4.43
CA LYS A 97 16.17 -19.10 -5.57
C LYS A 97 15.54 -19.64 -6.86
N GLU A 98 15.68 -20.94 -7.11
CA GLU A 98 15.07 -21.59 -8.28
C GLU A 98 13.54 -21.55 -8.21
N ARG A 99 12.95 -21.88 -7.05
CA ARG A 99 11.51 -21.79 -6.85
C ARG A 99 10.99 -20.37 -7.07
N ARG A 100 11.65 -19.36 -6.50
CA ARG A 100 11.28 -17.96 -6.71
C ARG A 100 11.38 -17.55 -8.18
N LYS A 101 12.38 -18.05 -8.90
CA LYS A 101 12.52 -17.79 -10.34
C LYS A 101 11.35 -18.41 -11.13
N GLN A 102 10.97 -19.65 -10.82
CA GLN A 102 9.84 -20.33 -11.45
C GLN A 102 8.51 -19.64 -11.15
N GLU A 103 8.26 -19.28 -9.88
CA GLU A 103 7.06 -18.54 -9.47
C GLU A 103 6.97 -17.17 -10.15
N PHE A 104 8.11 -16.50 -10.34
CA PHE A 104 8.16 -15.23 -11.05
C PHE A 104 7.88 -15.39 -12.54
N GLU A 105 8.46 -16.43 -13.18
CA GLU A 105 8.19 -16.74 -14.59
C GLU A 105 6.73 -17.13 -14.83
N GLN A 106 6.14 -17.91 -13.93
CA GLN A 106 4.71 -18.23 -13.96
C GLN A 106 3.87 -16.97 -13.83
N LYS A 107 4.17 -16.10 -12.86
CA LYS A 107 3.46 -14.82 -12.72
C LYS A 107 3.60 -13.93 -13.95
N GLN A 108 4.75 -13.91 -14.60
CA GLN A 108 4.91 -13.16 -15.86
C GLN A 108 4.02 -13.73 -16.97
N LYS A 109 3.97 -15.06 -17.10
CA LYS A 109 3.10 -15.75 -18.08
C LYS A 109 1.62 -15.55 -17.80
N ASP A 110 1.22 -15.65 -16.54
CA ASP A 110 -0.16 -15.42 -16.11
C ASP A 110 -0.56 -13.97 -16.33
N PHE A 111 0.35 -13.04 -16.05
CA PHE A 111 0.14 -11.61 -16.30
C PHE A 111 0.06 -11.31 -17.80
N SER A 112 0.95 -11.85 -18.63
CA SER A 112 0.87 -11.65 -20.09
C SER A 112 -0.42 -12.24 -20.66
N ALA A 113 -0.81 -13.45 -20.23
CA ALA A 113 -2.05 -14.08 -20.65
C ALA A 113 -3.31 -13.30 -20.20
N MET A 114 -3.27 -12.69 -19.02
CA MET A 114 -4.34 -11.79 -18.55
C MET A 114 -4.47 -10.56 -19.43
N TYR A 115 -3.35 -9.95 -19.83
CA TYR A 115 -3.33 -8.79 -20.73
C TYR A 115 -3.86 -9.13 -22.12
N GLU A 116 -3.42 -10.26 -22.69
CA GLU A 116 -3.91 -10.73 -24.00
C GLU A 116 -5.42 -10.95 -24.00
N LYS A 117 -5.97 -11.51 -22.91
CA LYS A 117 -7.43 -11.66 -22.75
C LYS A 117 -8.13 -10.30 -22.69
N GLN A 118 -7.61 -9.35 -21.92
CA GLN A 118 -8.18 -8.01 -21.83
C GLN A 118 -8.17 -7.30 -23.19
N GLU A 119 -7.08 -7.42 -23.95
CA GLU A 119 -6.97 -6.83 -25.28
C GLU A 119 -7.94 -7.47 -26.27
N ALA A 120 -8.09 -8.81 -26.23
CA ALA A 120 -9.06 -9.52 -27.06
C ALA A 120 -10.51 -9.14 -26.73
N ASP A 121 -10.86 -9.06 -25.45
CA ASP A 121 -12.19 -8.65 -25.00
C ASP A 121 -12.47 -7.18 -25.38
N TYR A 122 -11.48 -6.30 -25.23
CA TYR A 122 -11.56 -4.90 -25.66
C TYR A 122 -11.78 -4.79 -27.18
N LYS A 123 -11.01 -5.54 -27.98
CA LYS A 123 -11.15 -5.57 -29.43
C LYS A 123 -12.54 -6.05 -29.85
N ARG A 124 -13.03 -7.14 -29.24
CA ARG A 124 -14.39 -7.67 -29.51
C ARG A 124 -15.47 -6.64 -29.16
N ALA A 125 -15.32 -5.93 -28.04
CA ALA A 125 -16.27 -4.89 -27.66
C ALA A 125 -16.26 -3.70 -28.64
N MET A 126 -15.08 -3.27 -29.09
CA MET A 126 -14.93 -2.21 -30.10
C MET A 126 -15.54 -2.61 -31.45
N GLU A 127 -15.30 -3.84 -31.91
CA GLU A 127 -15.91 -4.38 -33.13
C GLU A 127 -17.44 -4.39 -33.05
N ALA A 128 -18.02 -4.74 -31.90
CA ALA A 128 -19.46 -4.69 -31.69
C ALA A 128 -20.01 -3.26 -31.73
N ILE A 129 -19.30 -2.30 -31.13
CA ILE A 129 -19.67 -0.87 -31.18
C ILE A 129 -19.63 -0.36 -32.62
N ASP A 130 -18.58 -0.71 -33.38
CA ASP A 130 -18.43 -0.29 -34.76
C ASP A 130 -19.51 -0.93 -35.66
N ALA A 131 -19.87 -2.19 -35.43
CA ALA A 131 -20.99 -2.83 -36.12
C ALA A 131 -22.32 -2.11 -35.86
N ILE A 132 -22.60 -1.69 -34.62
CA ILE A 132 -23.79 -0.92 -34.27
C ILE A 132 -23.78 0.45 -34.97
N ARG A 133 -22.62 1.12 -35.03
CA ARG A 133 -22.49 2.41 -35.73
C ARG A 133 -22.74 2.28 -37.22
N VAL A 134 -22.19 1.24 -37.85
CA VAL A 134 -22.40 0.96 -39.28
C VAL A 134 -23.87 0.64 -39.55
N ALA A 135 -24.50 -0.21 -38.73
CA ALA A 135 -25.92 -0.51 -38.85
C ALA A 135 -26.80 0.75 -38.77
N ARG A 136 -26.55 1.61 -37.77
CA ARG A 136 -27.27 2.89 -37.62
C ARG A 136 -27.00 3.85 -38.78
N ALA A 137 -25.77 3.89 -39.32
CA ALA A 137 -25.45 4.70 -40.49
C ALA A 137 -26.20 4.21 -41.75
N ILE A 138 -26.32 2.90 -41.93
CA ILE A 138 -27.11 2.30 -43.01
C ILE A 138 -28.60 2.61 -42.82
N GLU A 139 -29.15 2.49 -41.61
CA GLU A 139 -30.55 2.88 -41.32
C GLU A 139 -30.81 4.35 -41.69
N HIS A 140 -29.93 5.27 -41.29
CA HIS A 140 -30.06 6.69 -41.64
C HIS A 140 -29.96 6.92 -43.15
N MET A 141 -29.08 6.20 -43.87
CA MET A 141 -28.98 6.29 -45.33
C MET A 141 -30.23 5.73 -46.04
N VAL A 142 -30.76 4.60 -45.58
CA VAL A 142 -31.99 3.99 -46.13
C VAL A 142 -33.20 4.91 -45.91
N TRP A 143 -33.28 5.52 -44.73
CA TRP A 143 -34.33 6.48 -44.40
C TRP A 143 -34.20 7.78 -45.20
N ALA A 144 -32.98 8.31 -45.38
CA ALA A 144 -32.72 9.51 -46.19
C ALA A 144 -32.98 9.30 -47.69
N ASN A 145 -32.79 8.07 -48.21
CA ASN A 145 -33.06 7.71 -49.60
C ASN A 145 -34.54 7.32 -49.86
N GLY A 146 -35.42 7.44 -48.85
CA GLY A 146 -36.86 7.28 -49.02
C GLY A 146 -37.37 5.83 -49.18
N LEU A 147 -36.52 4.82 -48.95
CA LEU A 147 -36.87 3.40 -49.11
C LEU A 147 -37.56 2.77 -47.88
N GLY A 148 -37.82 3.55 -46.83
CA GLY A 148 -38.32 3.06 -45.54
C GLY A 148 -39.82 3.22 -45.28
N LYS A 149 -40.62 3.61 -46.28
CA LYS A 149 -42.09 3.62 -46.18
C LYS A 149 -42.61 2.42 -46.96
N ASP A 150 -43.53 1.66 -46.37
CA ASP A 150 -44.28 0.53 -46.94
C ASP A 150 -43.94 -0.85 -46.37
N ILE A 151 -43.84 -0.97 -45.03
CA ILE A 151 -44.16 -2.25 -44.37
C ILE A 151 -44.93 -1.93 -43.09
N ASN A 152 -46.16 -2.44 -42.99
CA ASN A 152 -47.16 -2.26 -41.92
C ASN A 152 -48.19 -1.13 -42.10
N ASN A 153 -49.04 -1.27 -43.10
CA ASN A 153 -50.48 -1.02 -42.96
C ASN A 153 -51.18 -2.25 -43.52
N ASP A 154 -51.63 -3.16 -42.65
CA ASP A 154 -52.79 -4.03 -42.84
C ASP A 154 -52.80 -5.13 -41.75
N VAL A 155 -53.14 -4.73 -40.52
CA VAL A 155 -53.89 -5.61 -39.62
C VAL A 155 -55.15 -4.84 -39.27
N LYS A 156 -56.17 -4.99 -40.12
CA LYS A 156 -57.52 -4.51 -39.84
C LYS A 156 -58.10 -5.33 -38.70
N GLU A 157 -58.44 -4.65 -37.62
CA GLU A 157 -59.42 -5.07 -36.64
C GLU A 157 -60.77 -5.22 -37.35
N GLU A 158 -61.38 -6.42 -37.26
CA GLU A 158 -62.83 -6.68 -37.27
C GLU A 158 -63.09 -8.08 -36.68
#